data_AF-A0A7K7YAT6-F1
#
_entry.id   AF-A0A7K7YAT6-F1
#
_cell.length_a   1.000
_cell.length_b   1.000
_cell.length_c   1.000
_cell.angle_alpha   90.00
_cell.angle_beta   90.00
_cell.angle_gamma   90.00
#
_symmetry.space_group_name_H-M   'P 1'
#
loop_
_entity.id
_entity.type
_entity.pdbx_description
1 polymer ?
#
loop_
_entity_poly.entity_id
_entity_poly.type
_entity_poly.pdbx_seq_one_letter_code
_entity_poly.pdbx_strand_id
1 'polypeptide(L)'
;PVPSISWKRSDGNSLAKKIQHDRTRGVLEIPKVGQEDEGSYECIAGNARGTNTARGQLFVYAPPEWEKKIQNAFLSLYDSLFWECKARGKPSPSYSWLKNGQPLMSEERIQIENGTLLIPMLNLSDSGLYQCVAENKYDTIYANAELRVIAAAPDFSRNPVKKLSVVQVGGEVTISCKPSASPRAAVSWRKGSELLRQNRR
;
A
#
# COMPACT_ATOMS: atom_id res chain seq x y z
N PRO A 1 28.72 51.05 -15.61
CA PRO A 1 28.56 49.76 -16.35
C PRO A 1 27.52 48.87 -15.67
N VAL A 2 26.56 48.32 -16.44
CA VAL A 2 25.62 47.32 -15.93
C VAL A 2 26.42 46.06 -15.58
N PRO A 3 26.29 45.52 -14.36
CA PRO A 3 27.01 44.31 -13.99
C PRO A 3 26.55 43.14 -14.85
N SER A 4 27.49 42.31 -15.30
CA SER A 4 27.16 41.04 -15.95
C SER A 4 26.75 40.03 -14.87
N ILE A 5 25.58 39.40 -15.01
CA ILE A 5 25.12 38.36 -14.09
C ILE A 5 25.01 37.02 -14.83
N SER A 6 25.55 35.97 -14.24
CA SER A 6 25.39 34.59 -14.71
C SER A 6 25.09 33.65 -13.55
N TRP A 7 24.49 32.50 -13.88
CA TRP A 7 24.12 31.47 -12.93
C TRP A 7 24.73 30.14 -13.33
N LYS A 8 25.09 29.34 -12.34
CA LYS A 8 25.50 27.93 -12.52
C LYS A 8 25.15 27.11 -11.27
N ARG A 9 25.14 25.79 -11.39
CA ARG A 9 25.08 24.90 -10.23
C ARG A 9 26.49 24.76 -9.62
N SER A 10 26.56 24.70 -8.29
CA SER A 10 27.83 24.55 -7.56
C SER A 10 28.49 23.18 -7.79
N ASP A 11 27.70 22.16 -8.14
CA ASP A 11 28.15 20.79 -8.44
C ASP A 11 28.78 20.66 -9.84
N GLY A 12 28.80 21.73 -10.64
CA GLY A 12 29.30 21.74 -12.01
C GLY A 12 28.31 21.21 -13.05
N ASN A 13 27.13 20.74 -12.63
CA ASN A 13 26.08 20.31 -13.56
C ASN A 13 25.50 21.51 -14.32
N SER A 14 25.08 21.24 -15.56
CA SER A 14 24.39 22.26 -16.35
C SER A 14 23.03 22.61 -15.75
N LEU A 15 22.64 23.88 -15.85
CA LEU A 15 21.28 24.31 -15.50
C LEU A 15 20.28 23.59 -16.42
N ALA A 16 19.19 23.08 -15.83
CA ALA A 16 18.15 22.43 -16.60
C ALA A 16 17.52 23.41 -17.60
N LYS A 17 17.13 22.92 -18.78
CA LYS A 17 16.55 23.75 -19.86
C LYS A 17 15.29 24.52 -19.45
N LYS A 18 14.59 24.06 -18.41
CA LYS A 18 13.39 24.70 -17.84
C LYS A 18 13.70 25.97 -17.05
N ILE A 19 14.94 26.14 -16.59
CA ILE A 19 15.36 27.27 -15.75
C ILE A 19 15.46 28.53 -16.60
N GLN A 20 14.86 29.61 -16.11
CA GLN A 20 14.88 30.93 -16.73
C GLN A 20 15.71 31.86 -15.85
N HIS A 21 16.57 32.68 -16.44
CA HIS A 21 17.40 33.62 -15.70
C HIS A 21 17.31 35.02 -16.29
N ASP A 22 16.94 35.98 -15.46
CA ASP A 22 17.02 37.40 -15.79
C ASP A 22 18.39 37.94 -15.38
N ARG A 23 19.27 38.15 -16.37
CA ARG A 23 20.64 38.63 -16.16
C ARG A 23 20.71 40.11 -15.81
N THR A 24 19.62 40.85 -15.95
CA THR A 24 19.56 42.29 -15.63
C THR A 24 19.05 42.53 -14.22
N ARG A 25 18.08 41.73 -13.78
CA ARG A 25 17.50 41.79 -12.41
C ARG A 25 18.15 40.83 -11.43
N GLY A 26 18.99 39.91 -11.90
CA GLY A 26 19.67 38.91 -11.06
C GLY A 26 18.71 37.86 -10.50
N VAL A 27 17.70 37.46 -11.27
CA VAL A 27 16.66 36.51 -10.84
C VAL A 27 16.86 35.17 -11.53
N LEU A 28 16.74 34.07 -10.77
CA LEU A 28 16.71 32.70 -11.27
C LEU A 28 15.33 32.09 -10.98
N GLU A 29 14.60 31.74 -12.03
CA GLU A 29 13.27 31.14 -11.94
C GLU A 29 13.33 29.66 -12.36
N ILE A 30 12.83 28.78 -11.49
CA ILE A 30 12.81 27.33 -11.72
C ILE A 30 11.33 26.89 -11.74
N PRO A 31 10.66 26.91 -12.90
CA PRO A 31 9.27 26.46 -13.01
C PRO A 31 9.18 24.94 -12.87
N LYS A 32 8.09 24.46 -12.24
CA LYS A 32 7.83 23.01 -12.03
C LYS A 32 9.04 22.31 -11.42
N VAL A 33 9.40 22.76 -10.22
CA VAL A 33 10.52 22.21 -9.44
C VAL A 33 10.35 20.71 -9.28
N GLY A 34 11.38 19.96 -9.63
CA GLY A 34 11.50 18.52 -9.44
C GLY A 34 12.64 18.19 -8.49
N GLN A 35 12.74 16.91 -8.09
CA GLN A 35 13.75 16.47 -7.13
C GLN A 35 15.19 16.69 -7.66
N GLU A 36 15.36 16.65 -8.98
CA GLU A 36 16.62 16.90 -9.69
C GLU A 36 17.12 18.35 -9.62
N ASP A 37 16.23 19.29 -9.30
CA ASP A 37 16.61 20.70 -9.16
C ASP A 37 17.23 21.00 -7.78
N GLU A 38 17.11 20.09 -6.82
CA GLU A 38 17.75 20.24 -5.52
C GLU A 38 19.26 20.40 -5.69
N GLY A 39 19.84 21.35 -4.93
CA GLY A 39 21.26 21.61 -4.99
C GLY A 39 21.62 23.05 -4.65
N SER A 40 22.91 23.31 -4.76
CA SER A 40 23.46 24.65 -4.53
C SER A 40 23.64 25.38 -5.87
N TYR A 41 23.25 26.65 -5.89
CA TYR A 41 23.31 27.53 -7.05
C TYR A 41 24.20 28.72 -6.77
N GLU A 42 24.98 29.12 -7.77
CA GLU A 42 25.90 30.27 -7.68
C GLU A 42 25.46 31.37 -8.64
N CYS A 43 25.31 32.58 -8.10
CA CYS A 43 25.14 33.82 -8.86
C CYS A 43 26.50 34.51 -8.95
N ILE A 44 26.99 34.70 -10.17
CA ILE A 44 28.27 35.35 -10.42
C ILE A 44 27.98 36.72 -11.03
N ALA A 45 28.36 37.78 -10.32
CA ALA A 45 28.22 39.16 -10.76
C ALA A 45 29.59 39.76 -11.07
N GLY A 46 29.71 40.48 -12.19
CA GLY A 46 30.97 41.07 -12.64
C GLY A 46 30.81 42.49 -13.15
N ASN A 47 31.85 43.31 -12.98
CA ASN A 47 31.99 44.61 -13.62
C ASN A 47 33.45 44.84 -14.03
N ALA A 48 33.78 46.04 -14.53
CA ALA A 48 35.12 46.38 -14.99
C ALA A 48 36.23 46.26 -13.92
N ARG A 49 35.87 46.12 -12.64
CA ARG A 49 36.82 46.02 -11.51
C ARG A 49 36.96 44.59 -10.96
N GLY A 50 36.16 43.63 -11.43
CA GLY A 50 36.26 42.24 -10.99
C GLY A 50 34.91 41.53 -10.92
N THR A 51 34.94 40.32 -10.35
CA THR A 51 33.78 39.44 -10.16
C THR A 51 33.61 39.06 -8.69
N ASN A 52 32.38 38.79 -8.29
CA ASN A 52 32.05 38.20 -6.99
C ASN A 52 30.96 37.14 -7.16
N THR A 53 30.92 36.17 -6.26
CA THR A 53 30.00 35.03 -6.32
C THR A 53 29.20 34.93 -5.03
N ALA A 54 27.88 34.85 -5.16
CA ALA A 54 26.96 34.51 -4.08
C ALA A 54 26.42 33.10 -4.28
N ARG A 55 26.13 32.39 -3.19
CA ARG A 55 25.64 31.01 -3.21
C ARG A 55 24.31 30.90 -2.47
N GLY A 56 23.36 30.19 -3.08
CA GLY A 56 22.10 29.78 -2.46
C GLY A 56 21.97 28.25 -2.44
N GLN A 57 21.18 27.74 -1.49
CA GLN A 57 20.84 26.32 -1.40
C GLN A 57 19.34 26.16 -1.65
N LEU A 58 18.98 25.31 -2.61
CA LEU A 58 17.61 24.84 -2.81
C LEU A 58 17.47 23.47 -2.16
N PHE A 59 16.43 23.30 -1.34
CA PHE A 59 15.94 22.00 -0.85
C PHE A 59 14.56 21.76 -1.44
N VAL A 60 14.37 20.60 -2.05
CA VAL A 60 13.09 20.21 -2.65
C VAL A 60 12.48 19.12 -1.78
N TYR A 61 11.27 19.39 -1.30
CA TYR A 61 10.49 18.45 -0.52
C TYR A 61 9.30 17.91 -1.32
N ALA A 62 8.73 16.80 -0.84
CA ALA A 62 7.53 16.22 -1.42
C ALA A 62 6.58 15.75 -0.30
N PRO A 63 5.29 16.16 -0.31
CA PRO A 63 4.29 15.60 0.60
C PRO A 63 4.07 14.11 0.29
N PRO A 64 3.52 13.32 1.22
CA PRO A 64 3.25 11.92 0.98
C PRO A 64 2.26 11.72 -0.17
N GLU A 65 2.50 10.71 -1.00
CA GLU A 65 1.57 10.30 -2.06
C GLU A 65 1.51 8.78 -2.15
N TRP A 66 0.30 8.23 -2.23
CA TRP A 66 0.07 6.78 -2.25
C TRP A 66 0.66 6.10 -3.49
N GLU A 67 1.48 5.08 -3.26
CA GLU A 67 1.87 4.08 -4.26
C GLU A 67 0.98 2.84 -4.16
N LYS A 68 0.62 2.44 -2.93
CA LYS A 68 -0.25 1.31 -2.64
C LYS A 68 -1.19 1.65 -1.48
N LYS A 69 -2.48 1.44 -1.72
CA LYS A 69 -3.55 1.59 -0.73
C LYS A 69 -4.09 0.22 -0.35
N ILE A 70 -4.54 0.12 0.89
CA ILE A 70 -5.31 -1.02 1.39
C ILE A 70 -6.69 -1.04 0.73
N GLN A 71 -7.31 -2.22 0.71
CA GLN A 71 -8.63 -2.45 0.11
C GLN A 71 -9.45 -3.37 1.01
N ASN A 72 -10.77 -3.29 0.90
CA ASN A 72 -11.69 -4.12 1.68
C ASN A 72 -11.36 -5.61 1.54
N ALA A 73 -11.47 -6.34 2.66
CA ALA A 73 -11.17 -7.76 2.73
C ALA A 73 -12.34 -8.53 3.37
N PHE A 74 -12.71 -9.64 2.74
CA PHE A 74 -13.75 -10.57 3.22
C PHE A 74 -13.09 -11.92 3.44
N LEU A 75 -12.65 -12.18 4.68
CA LEU A 75 -11.83 -13.34 5.02
C LEU A 75 -12.58 -14.28 5.95
N SER A 76 -12.21 -15.55 5.94
CA SER A 76 -12.79 -16.54 6.84
C SER A 76 -12.20 -16.44 8.23
N LEU A 77 -12.92 -16.98 9.21
CA LEU A 77 -12.37 -17.21 10.53
C LEU A 77 -11.11 -18.10 10.42
N TYR A 78 -10.07 -17.81 11.21
CA TYR A 78 -8.73 -18.42 11.16
C TYR A 78 -7.86 -18.14 9.91
N ASP A 79 -8.34 -17.38 8.92
CA ASP A 79 -7.47 -16.88 7.85
C ASP A 79 -6.45 -15.87 8.42
N SER A 80 -5.54 -15.39 7.56
CA SER A 80 -4.61 -14.31 7.90
C SER A 80 -4.89 -13.08 7.05
N LEU A 81 -5.00 -11.91 7.69
CA LEU A 81 -5.02 -10.63 7.00
C LEU A 81 -3.58 -10.17 6.75
N PHE A 82 -3.28 -9.77 5.52
CA PHE A 82 -2.08 -9.01 5.19
C PHE A 82 -2.47 -7.77 4.40
N TRP A 83 -2.22 -6.60 4.96
CA TRP A 83 -2.37 -5.33 4.28
C TRP A 83 -1.06 -4.55 4.27
N GLU A 84 -0.79 -3.92 3.13
CA GLU A 84 0.39 -3.10 2.93
C GLU A 84 -0.04 -1.73 2.42
N CYS A 85 0.39 -0.71 3.14
CA CYS A 85 0.42 0.67 2.68
C CYS A 85 1.81 1.05 2.21
N LYS A 86 1.85 1.78 1.11
CA LYS A 86 3.09 2.36 0.62
C LYS A 86 2.83 3.74 0.04
N ALA A 87 3.59 4.71 0.50
CA ALA A 87 3.57 6.09 0.06
C ALA A 87 5.01 6.56 -0.19
N ARG A 88 5.18 7.37 -1.24
CA ARG A 88 6.40 8.13 -1.49
C ARG A 88 6.30 9.49 -0.83
N GLY A 89 7.43 10.13 -0.56
CA GLY A 89 7.49 11.49 0.01
C GLY A 89 8.92 11.84 0.40
N LYS A 90 9.21 13.13 0.59
CA LYS A 90 10.51 13.62 1.09
C LYS A 90 10.30 14.68 2.18
N PRO A 91 10.65 14.38 3.46
CA PRO A 91 11.19 13.11 3.97
C PRO A 91 10.28 11.89 3.75
N SER A 92 10.88 10.70 3.78
CA SER A 92 10.15 9.43 3.67
C SER A 92 9.01 9.38 4.69
N PRO A 93 7.78 8.99 4.29
CA PRO A 93 6.66 8.95 5.22
C PRO A 93 6.85 7.90 6.32
N SER A 94 6.42 8.21 7.54
CA SER A 94 6.16 7.25 8.60
C SER A 94 4.73 6.70 8.48
N TYR A 95 4.46 5.56 9.11
CA TYR A 95 3.15 4.92 9.06
C TYR A 95 2.60 4.62 10.44
N SER A 96 1.27 4.73 10.58
CA SER A 96 0.52 4.27 11.73
C SER A 96 -0.82 3.66 11.30
N TRP A 97 -1.44 2.91 12.21
CA TRP A 97 -2.68 2.20 11.95
C TRP A 97 -3.73 2.54 12.99
N LEU A 98 -4.98 2.55 12.55
CA LEU A 98 -6.15 2.67 13.40
C LEU A 98 -7.14 1.55 13.09
N LYS A 99 -7.83 1.09 14.12
CA LYS A 99 -9.00 0.22 14.02
C LYS A 99 -10.18 0.91 14.69
N ASN A 100 -11.26 1.10 13.95
CA ASN A 100 -12.48 1.78 14.41
C ASN A 100 -12.18 3.16 15.04
N GLY A 101 -11.23 3.90 14.43
CA GLY A 101 -10.82 5.23 14.87
C GLY A 101 -9.89 5.25 16.09
N GLN A 102 -9.49 4.10 16.64
CA GLN A 102 -8.54 4.01 17.75
C GLN A 102 -7.15 3.56 17.25
N PRO A 103 -6.05 4.09 17.80
CA PRO A 103 -4.70 3.64 17.45
C PRO A 103 -4.55 2.13 17.62
N LEU A 104 -4.02 1.48 16.59
CA LEU A 104 -3.70 0.06 16.61
C LEU A 104 -2.19 -0.11 16.71
N MET A 105 -1.75 -0.84 17.74
CA MET A 105 -0.34 -1.09 18.03
C MET A 105 -0.02 -2.55 17.78
N SER A 106 1.27 -2.85 17.60
CA SER A 106 1.74 -4.24 17.58
C SER A 106 1.48 -4.89 18.95
N GLU A 107 0.86 -6.06 18.94
CA GLU A 107 0.53 -6.91 20.09
C GLU A 107 0.76 -8.38 19.71
N GLU A 108 0.59 -9.35 20.61
CA GLU A 108 0.92 -10.78 20.38
C GLU A 108 0.55 -11.30 18.97
N ARG A 109 -0.69 -11.09 18.53
CA ARG A 109 -1.15 -11.46 17.18
C ARG A 109 -0.99 -10.37 16.12
N ILE A 110 -0.86 -9.11 16.50
CA ILE A 110 -0.91 -7.99 15.56
C ILE A 110 0.51 -7.53 15.27
N GLN A 111 0.94 -7.68 14.03
CA GLN A 111 2.28 -7.28 13.61
C GLN A 111 2.19 -6.06 12.68
N ILE A 112 2.76 -4.94 13.12
CA ILE A 112 2.84 -3.70 12.34
C ILE A 112 4.30 -3.37 12.08
N GLU A 113 4.66 -3.20 10.80
CA GLU A 113 6.01 -2.83 10.39
C GLU A 113 5.96 -2.02 9.08
N ASN A 114 6.53 -0.80 9.09
CA ASN A 114 6.72 0.03 7.89
C ASN A 114 5.48 0.13 6.96
N GLY A 115 4.30 0.39 7.52
CA GLY A 115 3.05 0.49 6.75
C GLY A 115 2.37 -0.85 6.45
N THR A 116 2.92 -1.96 6.93
CA THR A 116 2.32 -3.29 6.84
C THR A 116 1.54 -3.61 8.11
N LEU A 117 0.41 -4.30 7.97
CA LEU A 117 -0.39 -4.89 9.05
C LEU A 117 -0.64 -6.36 8.73
N LEU A 118 -0.16 -7.24 9.61
CA LEU A 118 -0.41 -8.68 9.58
C LEU A 118 -1.20 -9.09 10.82
N ILE A 119 -2.32 -9.77 10.62
CA ILE A 119 -3.13 -10.37 11.68
C ILE A 119 -3.38 -11.84 11.29
N PRO A 120 -2.65 -12.81 11.86
CA PRO A 120 -2.88 -14.22 11.63
C PRO A 120 -4.07 -14.73 12.46
N MET A 121 -4.62 -15.87 12.07
CA MET A 121 -5.64 -16.60 12.83
C MET A 121 -6.80 -15.67 13.22
N LEU A 122 -7.47 -15.09 12.21
CA LEU A 122 -8.53 -14.12 12.40
C LEU A 122 -9.67 -14.66 13.27
N ASN A 123 -10.25 -13.78 14.08
CA ASN A 123 -11.47 -14.05 14.82
C ASN A 123 -12.55 -13.00 14.48
N LEU A 124 -13.77 -13.17 14.98
CA LEU A 124 -14.87 -12.26 14.64
C LEU A 124 -14.64 -10.81 15.12
N SER A 125 -13.93 -10.61 16.24
CA SER A 125 -13.66 -9.27 16.77
C SER A 125 -12.59 -8.53 15.97
N ASP A 126 -11.84 -9.21 15.10
CA ASP A 126 -10.94 -8.57 14.13
C ASP A 126 -11.70 -7.77 13.06
N SER A 127 -12.99 -8.02 12.85
CA SER A 127 -13.80 -7.23 11.92
C SER A 127 -13.85 -5.74 12.31
N GLY A 128 -13.84 -4.86 11.33
CA GLY A 128 -13.94 -3.42 11.57
C GLY A 128 -13.42 -2.57 10.42
N LEU A 129 -13.43 -1.26 10.64
CA LEU A 129 -12.84 -0.27 9.75
C LEU A 129 -11.40 -0.02 10.15
N TYR A 130 -10.49 -0.31 9.24
CA TYR A 130 -9.07 -0.05 9.43
C TYR A 130 -8.65 1.14 8.59
N GLN A 131 -7.79 1.96 9.19
CA GLN A 131 -7.19 3.10 8.53
C GLN A 131 -5.68 2.99 8.67
N CYS A 132 -5.00 3.10 7.55
CA CYS A 132 -3.58 3.29 7.50
C CYS A 132 -3.30 4.77 7.23
N VAL A 133 -2.40 5.34 8.02
CA VAL A 133 -1.98 6.74 7.96
C VAL A 133 -0.54 6.77 7.48
N ALA A 134 -0.24 7.59 6.48
CA ALA A 134 1.13 7.90 6.07
C ALA A 134 1.38 9.40 6.22
N GLU A 135 2.45 9.76 6.91
CA GLU A 135 2.73 11.15 7.29
C GLU A 135 4.19 11.51 7.08
N ASN A 136 4.43 12.74 6.62
CA ASN A 136 5.70 13.40 6.82
C ASN A 136 5.47 14.82 7.35
N LYS A 137 6.55 15.57 7.63
CA LYS A 137 6.44 16.91 8.21
C LYS A 137 5.66 17.95 7.37
N TYR A 138 5.24 17.62 6.16
CA TYR A 138 4.53 18.53 5.26
C TYR A 138 3.06 18.19 5.07
N ASP A 139 2.68 16.91 5.16
CA ASP A 139 1.29 16.48 4.95
C ASP A 139 1.05 15.06 5.48
N THR A 140 -0.23 14.72 5.67
CA THR A 140 -0.72 13.43 6.15
C THR A 140 -1.84 12.91 5.26
N ILE A 141 -1.71 11.67 4.81
CA ILE A 141 -2.68 11.01 3.92
C ILE A 141 -3.22 9.73 4.56
N TYR A 142 -4.46 9.36 4.18
CA TYR A 142 -5.21 8.25 4.76
C TYR A 142 -5.65 7.23 3.71
N ALA A 143 -5.62 5.94 4.05
CA ALA A 143 -6.21 4.86 3.29
C ALA A 143 -7.10 4.02 4.21
N ASN A 144 -8.36 3.82 3.81
CA ASN A 144 -9.37 3.14 4.63
C ASN A 144 -9.81 1.83 3.96
N ALA A 145 -10.02 0.78 4.76
CA ALA A 145 -10.59 -0.48 4.31
C ALA A 145 -11.43 -1.13 5.40
N GLU A 146 -12.49 -1.84 5.00
CA GLU A 146 -13.28 -2.70 5.88
C GLU A 146 -12.73 -4.13 5.86
N LEU A 147 -12.45 -4.69 7.03
CA LEU A 147 -12.26 -6.13 7.21
C LEU A 147 -13.56 -6.73 7.73
N ARG A 148 -14.09 -7.71 7.00
CA ARG A 148 -15.20 -8.55 7.44
C ARG A 148 -14.74 -9.99 7.59
N VAL A 149 -14.73 -10.49 8.82
CA VAL A 149 -14.44 -11.89 9.12
C VAL A 149 -15.73 -12.70 9.08
N ILE A 150 -15.77 -13.74 8.26
CA ILE A 150 -16.97 -14.52 7.96
C ILE A 150 -16.89 -15.88 8.66
N ALA A 151 -17.94 -16.20 9.42
CA ALA A 151 -18.19 -17.53 9.96
C ALA A 151 -19.58 -18.00 9.53
N ALA A 152 -19.65 -19.15 8.85
CA ALA A 152 -20.89 -19.74 8.35
C ALA A 152 -20.81 -21.27 8.46
N ALA A 153 -21.82 -21.85 9.12
CA ALA A 153 -21.97 -23.30 9.20
C ALA A 153 -22.15 -23.91 7.79
N PRO A 154 -21.76 -25.18 7.58
CA PRO A 154 -21.97 -25.85 6.30
C PRO A 154 -23.45 -25.91 5.92
N ASP A 155 -23.78 -25.39 4.74
CA ASP A 155 -25.12 -25.37 4.19
C ASP A 155 -25.14 -25.92 2.75
N PHE A 156 -26.18 -26.71 2.45
CA PHE A 156 -26.39 -27.32 1.14
C PHE A 156 -27.47 -26.62 0.31
N SER A 157 -28.12 -25.58 0.83
CA SER A 157 -29.24 -24.93 0.16
C SER A 157 -28.87 -24.40 -1.23
N ARG A 158 -27.63 -23.93 -1.40
CA ARG A 158 -27.10 -23.48 -2.70
C ARG A 158 -26.68 -24.63 -3.62
N ASN A 159 -26.19 -25.74 -3.07
CA ASN A 159 -25.67 -26.89 -3.81
C ASN A 159 -26.19 -28.19 -3.19
N PRO A 160 -27.48 -28.51 -3.37
CA PRO A 160 -28.08 -29.68 -2.77
C PRO A 160 -27.47 -30.95 -3.37
N VAL A 161 -27.19 -31.93 -2.51
CA VAL A 161 -26.72 -33.25 -2.97
C VAL A 161 -27.85 -33.94 -3.73
N LYS A 162 -27.53 -34.56 -4.88
CA LYS A 162 -28.51 -35.34 -5.65
C LYS A 162 -29.05 -36.48 -4.79
N LYS A 163 -30.37 -36.49 -4.58
CA LYS A 163 -31.06 -37.50 -3.74
C LYS A 163 -31.01 -38.91 -4.33
N LEU A 164 -31.04 -39.02 -5.66
CA LEU A 164 -31.02 -40.31 -6.36
C LEU A 164 -30.04 -40.23 -7.54
N SER A 165 -29.19 -41.25 -7.65
CA SER A 165 -28.35 -41.48 -8.82
C SER A 165 -28.57 -42.93 -9.26
N VAL A 166 -28.96 -43.13 -10.53
CA VAL A 166 -29.20 -44.45 -11.12
C VAL A 166 -28.11 -44.70 -12.15
N VAL A 167 -27.42 -45.84 -12.04
CA VAL A 167 -26.33 -46.23 -12.94
C VAL A 167 -26.43 -47.73 -13.22
N GLN A 168 -26.11 -48.14 -14.45
CA GLN A 168 -26.07 -49.56 -14.82
C GLN A 168 -24.85 -50.27 -14.22
N VAL A 169 -24.91 -51.59 -14.12
CA VAL A 169 -23.77 -52.41 -13.69
C VAL A 169 -22.56 -52.14 -14.59
N GLY A 170 -21.40 -51.90 -13.97
CA GLY A 170 -20.16 -51.52 -14.67
C GLY A 170 -20.07 -50.03 -15.04
N GLY A 171 -21.12 -49.23 -14.82
CA GLY A 171 -21.08 -47.78 -15.02
C GLY A 171 -20.42 -47.02 -13.87
N GLU A 172 -20.03 -45.77 -14.14
CA GLU A 172 -19.41 -44.86 -13.17
C GLU A 172 -20.41 -43.80 -12.70
N VAL A 173 -20.35 -43.43 -11.41
CA VAL A 173 -21.18 -42.37 -10.84
C VAL A 173 -20.32 -41.44 -9.98
N THR A 174 -20.55 -40.13 -10.13
CA THR A 174 -19.96 -39.10 -9.27
C THR A 174 -21.06 -38.49 -8.40
N ILE A 175 -20.95 -38.65 -7.09
CA ILE A 175 -21.80 -37.96 -6.12
C ILE A 175 -21.02 -36.76 -5.58
N SER A 176 -21.46 -35.55 -5.91
CA SER A 176 -20.78 -34.32 -5.49
C SER A 176 -21.38 -33.79 -4.19
N CYS A 177 -20.51 -33.42 -3.25
CA CYS A 177 -20.84 -32.74 -1.99
C CYS A 177 -20.00 -31.46 -1.91
N LYS A 178 -20.65 -30.30 -1.99
CA LYS A 178 -20.00 -28.98 -1.98
C LYS A 178 -20.81 -28.00 -1.12
N PRO A 179 -20.79 -28.16 0.21
CA PRO A 179 -21.49 -27.23 1.08
C PRO A 179 -20.88 -25.83 0.97
N SER A 180 -21.71 -24.80 1.10
CA SER A 180 -21.25 -23.45 1.40
C SER A 180 -20.89 -23.38 2.88
N ALA A 181 -19.64 -23.03 3.21
CA ALA A 181 -19.15 -22.95 4.58
C ALA A 181 -18.01 -21.93 4.68
N SER A 182 -17.88 -21.29 5.84
CA SER A 182 -16.74 -20.44 6.20
C SER A 182 -16.37 -20.68 7.66
N PRO A 183 -15.18 -21.23 7.98
CA PRO A 183 -14.14 -21.68 7.05
C PRO A 183 -14.56 -22.89 6.21
N ARG A 184 -13.69 -23.32 5.29
CA ARG A 184 -13.97 -24.49 4.45
C ARG A 184 -14.27 -25.72 5.32
N ALA A 185 -15.42 -26.34 5.09
CA ALA A 185 -15.84 -27.53 5.81
C ALA A 185 -15.00 -28.75 5.44
N ALA A 186 -14.67 -29.57 6.45
CA ALA A 186 -14.19 -30.93 6.21
C ALA A 186 -15.35 -31.81 5.73
N VAL A 187 -15.14 -32.57 4.66
CA VAL A 187 -16.15 -33.46 4.07
C VAL A 187 -15.73 -34.91 4.26
N SER A 188 -16.60 -35.72 4.85
CA SER A 188 -16.43 -37.17 4.97
C SER A 188 -17.65 -37.88 4.38
N TRP A 189 -17.44 -39.11 3.91
CA TRP A 189 -18.48 -39.92 3.28
C TRP A 189 -18.72 -41.21 4.07
N ARG A 190 -19.98 -41.65 4.12
CA ARG A 190 -20.38 -42.91 4.76
C ARG A 190 -21.33 -43.68 3.85
N LYS A 191 -21.24 -45.01 3.90
CA LYS A 191 -22.22 -45.93 3.31
C LYS A 191 -22.88 -46.72 4.43
N GLY A 192 -24.14 -46.40 4.75
CA GLY A 192 -24.79 -46.94 5.94
C GLY A 192 -24.02 -46.51 7.20
N SER A 193 -23.57 -47.47 8.00
CA SER A 193 -22.77 -47.22 9.20
C SER A 193 -21.27 -47.06 8.94
N GLU A 194 -20.76 -47.49 7.78
CA GLU A 194 -19.32 -47.55 7.49
C GLU A 194 -18.79 -46.20 6.96
N LEU A 195 -17.65 -45.76 7.49
CA LEU A 195 -16.91 -44.59 6.97
C LEU A 195 -16.11 -44.98 5.73
N LEU A 196 -16.35 -44.27 4.64
CA LEU A 196 -15.59 -44.45 3.42
C LEU A 196 -14.23 -43.76 3.58
N ARG A 197 -13.15 -44.53 3.40
CA ARG A 197 -11.79 -43.98 3.45
C ARG A 197 -11.59 -42.99 2.31
N GLN A 198 -11.03 -41.83 2.63
CA GLN A 198 -10.54 -40.93 1.60
C GLN A 198 -9.30 -41.54 0.96
N ASN A 199 -9.39 -41.91 -0.31
CA ASN A 199 -8.19 -42.17 -1.10
C ASN A 199 -7.61 -40.81 -1.49
N ARG A 200 -6.37 -40.53 -1.08
CA ARG A 200 -5.61 -39.40 -1.62
C ARG A 200 -5.41 -39.66 -3.12
N ARG A 201 -6.03 -38.84 -3.96
CA ARG A 201 -5.56 -38.61 -5.34
C ARG A 201 -4.67 -37.39 -5.34
#